data_AF-A0A510LAC0-F1
#
_entry.id   AF-A0A510LAC0-F1
#
_cell.length_a   1.000
_cell.length_b   1.000
_cell.length_c   1.000
_cell.angle_alpha   90.00
_cell.angle_beta   90.00
_cell.angle_gamma   90.00
#
_symmetry.space_group_name_H-M   'P 1'
#
loop_
_entity.id
_entity.type
_entity.pdbx_description
1 polymer ?
#
loop_
_entity_poly.entity_id
_entity_poly.type
_entity_poly.pdbx_seq_one_letter_code
_entity_poly.pdbx_strand_id
1 'polypeptide(L)' 'MKNVFRILAVILLGLSVASCELFSPSYWNRVNKRWEERGVQCYKKYNGNVYCEDKYGNRF' A
#
# COMPACT_ATOMS: atom_id res chain seq x y z
N MET A 1 -0.30 26.36 29.33
CA MET A 1 -1.08 25.12 29.07
C MET A 1 -1.89 25.14 27.77
N LYS A 2 -2.58 26.22 27.38
CA LYS A 2 -3.38 26.27 26.13
C LYS A 2 -2.56 26.12 24.83
N ASN A 3 -1.33 26.64 24.80
CA ASN A 3 -0.48 26.62 23.59
C ASN A 3 0.18 25.26 23.35
N VAL A 4 0.51 24.53 24.41
CA VAL A 4 1.09 23.18 24.33
C VAL A 4 0.11 22.22 23.65
N PHE A 5 -1.18 22.30 24.02
CA PHE A 5 -2.24 21.48 23.39
C PHE A 5 -2.41 21.78 21.89
N ARG A 6 -2.26 23.05 21.47
CA ARG A 6 -2.30 23.43 20.05
C ARG A 6 -1.14 22.84 19.26
N ILE A 7 0.08 22.85 19.82
CA ILE A 7 1.26 22.29 19.16
C ILE A 7 1.10 20.77 19.00
N LEU A 8 0.65 20.08 20.05
CA LEU A 8 0.39 18.63 20.00
C LEU A 8 -0.66 18.26 18.94
N ALA A 9 -1.71 19.06 18.80
CA ALA A 9 -2.73 18.87 17.78
C ALA A 9 -2.15 19.00 16.35
N VAL A 10 -1.28 19.97 16.10
CA VAL A 10 -0.65 20.15 14.78
C VAL A 10 0.30 18.98 14.46
N ILE A 11 1.03 18.48 15.46
CA ILE A 11 1.92 17.31 15.28
C ILE A 11 1.10 16.06 14.93
N LEU A 12 0.01 15.77 15.65
CA LEU A 12 -0.87 14.64 15.36
C LEU A 12 -1.51 14.74 13.96
N LEU A 13 -1.92 15.94 13.56
CA LEU A 13 -2.43 16.18 12.23
C LEU A 13 -1.34 15.95 11.17
N GLY A 14 -0.12 16.44 11.38
CA GLY A 14 1.02 16.16 10.49
C GLY A 14 1.33 14.67 10.34
N LEU A 15 1.30 13.91 11.44
CA LEU A 15 1.49 12.46 11.42
C LEU A 15 0.37 11.71 10.67
N SER A 16 -0.89 12.15 10.81
CA SER A 16 -2.02 11.57 10.05
C SER A 16 -1.90 11.81 8.54
N VAL A 17 -1.41 12.98 8.14
CA VAL A 17 -1.25 13.34 6.72
C VAL A 17 -0.02 12.64 6.12
N ALA A 18 1.08 12.55 6.89
CA ALA A 18 2.26 11.81 6.48
C ALA A 18 1.98 10.32 6.27
N SER A 19 1.09 9.72 7.08
CA SER A 19 0.69 8.31 6.95
C SER A 19 -0.03 8.00 5.63
N CYS A 20 -0.76 8.97 5.08
CA CYS A 20 -1.52 8.82 3.83
C CYS A 20 -0.66 8.92 2.56
N GLU A 21 0.43 9.70 2.56
CA GLU A 21 1.40 9.71 1.44
C GLU A 21 2.53 8.68 1.60
N LEU A 22 2.71 8.15 2.82
CA LEU A 22 3.57 7.00 3.12
C LEU A 22 3.05 5.66 2.57
N PHE A 23 1.84 5.60 2.00
CA PHE A 23 1.43 4.51 1.10
C PHE A 23 2.19 4.64 -0.23
N SER A 24 3.51 4.52 -0.11
CA SER A 24 4.51 4.91 -1.07
C SER A 24 4.19 4.35 -2.46
N PRO A 25 3.80 5.21 -3.43
CA PRO A 25 3.55 4.78 -4.80
C PRO A 25 4.77 4.08 -5.39
N SER A 26 5.98 4.53 -5.01
CA SER A 26 7.24 3.89 -5.39
C SER A 26 7.43 2.48 -4.80
N TYR A 27 6.91 2.23 -3.59
CA TYR A 27 6.94 0.91 -2.96
C TYR A 27 6.01 -0.04 -3.72
N TRP A 28 4.76 0.35 -3.93
CA TRP A 28 3.80 -0.47 -4.67
C TRP A 28 4.21 -0.69 -6.12
N ASN A 29 4.83 0.30 -6.76
CA ASN A 29 5.35 0.15 -8.11
C ASN A 29 6.50 -0.87 -8.17
N ARG A 30 7.43 -0.85 -7.20
CA ARG A 30 8.51 -1.86 -7.12
C ARG A 30 7.99 -3.24 -6.78
N VAL A 31 7.01 -3.32 -5.88
CA VAL A 31 6.32 -4.55 -5.55
C VAL A 31 5.73 -5.10 -6.85
N ASN A 32 4.89 -4.33 -7.54
CA ASN A 32 4.27 -4.72 -8.81
C ASN A 32 5.29 -5.17 -9.86
N LYS A 33 6.35 -4.38 -10.07
CA LYS A 33 7.44 -4.73 -10.98
C LYS A 33 8.11 -6.07 -10.62
N ARG A 34 8.32 -6.35 -9.34
CA ARG A 34 8.91 -7.61 -8.87
C ARG A 34 7.96 -8.80 -9.06
N TRP A 35 6.65 -8.60 -8.98
CA TRP A 35 5.67 -9.65 -9.31
C TRP A 35 5.71 -9.91 -10.81
N GLU A 36 5.74 -8.87 -11.63
CA GLU A 36 5.85 -8.94 -13.08
C GLU A 36 7.14 -9.63 -13.54
N GLU A 37 8.30 -9.30 -12.97
CA GLU A 37 9.59 -9.97 -13.25
C GLU A 37 9.57 -11.47 -12.88
N ARG A 38 8.80 -11.85 -11.87
CA ARG A 38 8.58 -13.26 -11.49
C ARG A 38 7.50 -13.94 -12.35
N GLY A 39 6.88 -13.19 -13.25
CA GLY A 39 5.76 -13.62 -14.09
C GLY A 39 4.52 -13.94 -13.26
N VAL A 40 4.34 -13.27 -12.12
CA VAL A 40 3.14 -13.43 -11.29
C VAL A 40 2.13 -12.36 -11.65
N GLN A 41 0.91 -12.78 -11.99
CA GLN A 41 -0.23 -11.91 -12.27
C GLN A 41 -1.34 -12.15 -11.26
N CYS A 42 -1.78 -11.09 -10.59
CA CYS A 42 -2.88 -11.17 -9.65
C CYS A 42 -4.18 -10.68 -10.29
N TYR A 43 -5.21 -11.51 -10.23
CA TYR A 43 -6.53 -11.23 -10.75
C TYR A 43 -7.52 -11.11 -9.60
N LYS A 44 -8.44 -10.16 -9.75
CA LYS A 44 -9.54 -9.98 -8.81
C LYS A 44 -10.79 -10.67 -9.37
N LYS A 45 -11.38 -11.57 -8.60
CA LYS A 45 -12.64 -12.25 -8.95
C LYS A 45 -13.83 -11.30 -8.80
N TYR A 46 -14.94 -11.64 -9.44
CA TYR A 46 -16.21 -10.91 -9.31
C TYR A 46 -16.71 -10.85 -7.85
N ASN A 47 -16.32 -11.82 -7.01
CA ASN A 47 -16.68 -11.90 -5.59
C ASN A 47 -15.69 -11.18 -4.64
N GLY A 48 -14.75 -10.38 -5.17
CA GLY A 48 -13.81 -9.58 -4.38
C GLY A 48 -12.55 -10.31 -3.91
N ASN A 49 -12.49 -11.63 -4.05
CA ASN A 49 -11.27 -12.38 -3.73
C ASN A 49 -10.18 -12.11 -4.76
N VAL A 50 -8.95 -11.93 -4.27
CA VAL A 50 -7.75 -11.81 -5.11
C VAL A 50 -7.05 -13.16 -5.13
N TYR A 51 -6.62 -13.58 -6.31
CA TYR A 51 -5.73 -14.72 -6.49
C TYR A 51 -4.61 -14.33 -7.43
N CYS A 52 -3.44 -14.91 -7.24
CA CYS A 52 -2.27 -14.68 -8.07
C CYS A 52 -1.92 -15.96 -8.80
N GLU A 53 -1.52 -15.83 -10.05
CA GLU A 53 -1.06 -16.92 -10.91
C GLU A 53 0.41 -16.68 -11.25
N ASP A 54 1.26 -17.69 -11.03
CA ASP A 54 2.67 -17.63 -11.44
C ASP A 54 2.87 -17.95 -12.93
N LYS A 55 4.11 -17.81 -13.41
CA LYS A 55 4.48 -18.10 -14.80
C LYS A 55 4.29 -19.57 -15.22
N TYR A 56 4.03 -20.46 -14.27
CA TYR A 56 3.78 -21.89 -14.49
C TYR A 56 2.28 -22.24 -14.40
N GLY A 57 1.41 -21.25 -14.12
CA GLY A 57 -0.04 -21.44 -13.99
C GLY A 57 -0.51 -21.85 -12.59
N ASN A 58 0.36 -21.83 -11.57
CA ASN A 58 -0.05 -22.15 -10.19
C ASN A 58 -0.76 -20.97 -9.55
N ARG A 59 -1.92 -21.22 -8.91
CA ARG A 59 -2.76 -20.20 -8.28
C ARG A 59 -2.64 -20.20 -6.75
N PHE A 60 -2.53 -19.03 -6.14
CA PHE A 60 -2.47 -18.83 -4.69
C PHE A 60 -3.09 -17.51 -4.22
#